data_AF-A0A7S1X2J9-F1
#
_entry.id   AF-A0A7S1X2J9-F1
#
_cell.length_a   1.000
_cell.length_b   1.000
_cell.length_c   1.000
_cell.angle_alpha   90.00
_cell.angle_beta   90.00
_cell.angle_gamma   90.00
#
_symmetry.space_group_name_H-M   'P 1'
#
loop_
_entity.id
_entity.type
_entity.pdbx_description
1 polymer ?
#
loop_
_entity_poly.entity_id
_entity_poly.type
_entity_poly.pdbx_seq_one_letter_code
_entity_poly.pdbx_strand_id
1 'polypeptide(L)'
;LKPGGRAVIQVIAEPDERYEAYCASSDFIREHIFPGGHLPSMGAMVEAARGTGLSVQDCHDIGPDYAITLRAWRAAWEAKQRSVLELGYSERFWRKYRFYFAYCEAAFDARYIHDFHI
;
A
#
# COMPACT_ATOMS: atom_id res chain seq x y z
N LEU A 1 -24.20 5.11 -6.61
CA LEU A 1 -24.09 6.59 -6.71
C LEU A 1 -25.37 7.16 -7.30
N LYS A 2 -25.65 8.46 -7.15
CA LYS A 2 -26.72 9.10 -7.95
C LYS A 2 -26.40 8.91 -9.45
N PRO A 3 -27.39 8.81 -10.34
CA PRO A 3 -27.14 8.76 -11.78
C PRO A 3 -26.22 9.91 -12.23
N GLY A 4 -25.17 9.59 -13.00
CA GLY A 4 -24.14 10.55 -13.42
C GLY A 4 -23.11 10.94 -12.35
N GLY A 5 -23.21 10.37 -11.14
CA GLY A 5 -22.25 10.61 -10.07
C GLY A 5 -20.88 10.00 -10.38
N ARG A 6 -19.83 10.64 -9.84
CA ARG A 6 -18.45 10.17 -9.89
C ARG A 6 -17.98 9.78 -8.49
N ALA A 7 -17.07 8.83 -8.42
CA ALA A 7 -16.31 8.51 -7.23
C ALA A 7 -14.82 8.57 -7.58
N VAL A 8 -13.99 8.73 -6.55
CA VAL A 8 -12.55 8.50 -6.64
C VAL A 8 -12.23 7.43 -5.61
N ILE A 9 -11.51 6.40 -6.02
CA ILE A 9 -10.96 5.36 -5.15
C ILE A 9 -9.45 5.56 -5.16
N GLN A 10 -8.87 5.81 -3.97
CA GLN A 10 -7.44 5.73 -3.76
C GLN A 10 -7.08 4.34 -3.23
N VAL A 11 -6.13 3.66 -3.87
CA VAL A 11 -5.79 2.27 -3.54
C VAL A 11 -4.36 1.90 -3.91
N ILE A 12 -3.66 1.28 -2.95
CA ILE A 12 -2.38 0.61 -3.21
C ILE A 12 -2.67 -0.70 -3.95
N ALA A 13 -2.00 -0.92 -5.08
CA ALA A 13 -2.30 -2.01 -5.99
C ALA A 13 -1.07 -2.85 -6.35
N GLU A 14 -1.32 -4.14 -6.57
CA GLU A 14 -0.35 -5.08 -7.14
C GLU A 14 -0.50 -5.08 -8.67
N PRO A 15 0.61 -5.11 -9.45
CA PRO A 15 0.57 -5.32 -10.89
C PRO A 15 -0.20 -6.58 -11.29
N ASP A 16 -0.97 -6.48 -12.37
CA ASP A 16 -1.82 -7.57 -12.85
C ASP A 16 -1.04 -8.86 -13.14
N GLU A 17 0.20 -8.77 -13.65
CA GLU A 17 0.99 -9.97 -13.97
C GLU A 17 1.41 -10.79 -12.74
N ARG A 18 1.36 -10.17 -11.54
CA ARG A 18 1.75 -10.82 -10.28
C ARG A 18 0.58 -11.09 -9.35
N TYR A 19 -0.61 -10.60 -9.68
CA TYR A 19 -1.76 -10.62 -8.78
C TYR A 19 -2.18 -12.04 -8.37
N GLU A 20 -2.16 -13.01 -9.29
CA GLU A 20 -2.51 -14.40 -8.97
C GLU A 20 -1.55 -15.02 -7.94
N ALA A 21 -0.24 -14.84 -8.14
CA ALA A 21 0.78 -15.31 -7.22
C ALA A 21 0.73 -14.58 -5.86
N TYR A 22 0.42 -13.27 -5.88
CA TYR A 22 0.19 -12.47 -4.68
C TYR A 22 -0.99 -13.02 -3.86
N CYS A 23 -2.12 -13.32 -4.51
CA CYS A 23 -3.31 -13.88 -3.87
C CYS A 23 -3.05 -15.26 -3.23
N ALA A 24 -2.21 -16.08 -3.85
CA ALA A 24 -1.94 -17.45 -3.42
C ALA A 24 -0.89 -17.57 -2.31
N SER A 25 -0.23 -16.47 -1.91
CA SER A 25 0.84 -16.47 -0.92
C SER A 25 0.57 -15.46 0.20
N SER A 26 1.47 -15.36 1.18
CA SER A 26 1.51 -14.32 2.21
C SER A 26 2.92 -13.74 2.27
N ASP A 27 3.06 -12.53 2.81
CA ASP A 27 4.34 -11.83 2.95
C ASP A 27 4.49 -11.18 4.33
N PHE A 28 5.66 -10.57 4.57
CA PHE A 28 5.95 -9.84 5.80
C PHE A 28 4.87 -8.80 6.14
N ILE A 29 4.30 -8.13 5.14
CA ILE A 29 3.30 -7.07 5.35
C ILE A 29 2.01 -7.69 5.90
N ARG A 30 1.48 -8.72 5.23
CA ARG A 30 0.24 -9.39 5.65
C ARG A 30 0.40 -10.23 6.92
N GLU A 31 1.60 -10.68 7.26
CA GLU A 31 1.83 -11.46 8.49
C GLU A 31 2.09 -10.59 9.73
N HIS A 32 2.67 -9.40 9.57
CA HIS A 32 3.23 -8.67 10.70
C HIS A 32 2.84 -7.20 10.82
N ILE A 33 2.35 -6.58 9.75
CA ILE A 33 1.98 -5.15 9.74
C ILE A 33 0.47 -4.98 9.55
N PHE A 34 -0.10 -5.56 8.49
CA PHE A 34 -1.51 -5.48 8.14
C PHE A 34 -2.14 -6.87 7.92
N PRO A 35 -2.39 -7.65 9.00
CA PRO A 35 -3.12 -8.92 8.89
C PRO A 35 -4.51 -8.73 8.27
N GLY A 36 -4.79 -9.51 7.22
CA GLY A 36 -6.02 -9.40 6.43
C GLY A 36 -6.04 -8.29 5.38
N GLY A 37 -4.94 -7.52 5.25
CA GLY A 37 -4.78 -6.55 4.17
C GLY A 37 -4.64 -7.22 2.81
N HIS A 38 -5.10 -6.55 1.75
CA HIS A 38 -5.06 -7.05 0.38
C HIS A 38 -4.84 -5.91 -0.61
N LEU A 39 -3.90 -6.07 -1.54
CA LEU A 39 -3.65 -5.15 -2.64
C LEU A 39 -4.35 -5.72 -3.88
N PRO A 40 -5.47 -5.12 -4.35
CA PRO A 40 -6.09 -5.55 -5.59
C PRO A 40 -5.21 -5.16 -6.79
N SER A 41 -5.42 -5.80 -7.94
CA SER A 41 -4.90 -5.32 -9.22
C SER A 41 -5.93 -4.47 -9.96
N MET A 42 -5.48 -3.71 -10.96
CA MET A 42 -6.39 -2.93 -11.82
C MET A 42 -7.39 -3.83 -12.55
N GLY A 43 -6.94 -4.95 -13.11
CA GLY A 43 -7.81 -5.94 -13.74
C GLY A 43 -8.86 -6.50 -12.78
N ALA A 44 -8.48 -6.83 -11.54
CA ALA A 44 -9.40 -7.33 -10.54
C ALA A 44 -10.46 -6.29 -10.14
N MET A 45 -10.09 -5.02 -10.02
CA MET A 45 -11.03 -3.93 -9.73
C MET A 45 -12.00 -3.69 -10.89
N VAL A 46 -11.51 -3.70 -12.13
CA VAL A 46 -12.36 -3.57 -13.33
C VAL A 46 -13.34 -4.75 -13.44
N GLU A 47 -12.88 -5.97 -13.17
CA GLU A 47 -13.75 -7.15 -13.14
C GLU A 47 -14.84 -7.02 -12.08
N ALA A 48 -14.48 -6.61 -10.87
CA ALA A 48 -15.43 -6.41 -9.78
C ALA A 48 -16.46 -5.30 -10.07
N ALA A 49 -16.12 -4.31 -10.88
CA ALA A 49 -17.03 -3.25 -11.30
C ALA A 49 -17.99 -3.67 -12.44
N ARG A 50 -17.76 -4.82 -13.09
CA ARG A 50 -18.63 -5.28 -14.19
C ARG A 50 -20.07 -5.44 -13.72
N GLY A 51 -21.00 -4.98 -14.55
CA GLY A 51 -22.43 -5.04 -14.27
C GLY A 51 -22.94 -4.00 -13.26
N THR A 52 -22.07 -3.21 -12.62
CA THR A 52 -22.48 -2.17 -11.65
C THR A 52 -22.88 -0.84 -12.31
N GLY A 53 -22.56 -0.67 -13.59
CA GLY A 53 -22.68 0.62 -14.30
C GLY A 53 -21.54 1.61 -14.02
N LEU A 54 -20.57 1.25 -13.16
CA LEU A 54 -19.34 2.00 -12.99
C LEU A 54 -18.32 1.62 -14.07
N SER A 55 -17.52 2.59 -14.48
CA SER A 55 -16.37 2.40 -15.37
C SER A 55 -15.25 3.33 -14.94
N VAL A 56 -14.01 2.85 -15.05
CA VAL A 56 -12.82 3.67 -14.79
C VAL A 56 -12.73 4.72 -15.88
N GLN A 57 -12.71 5.99 -15.49
CA GLN A 57 -12.64 7.12 -16.43
C GLN A 57 -11.21 7.65 -16.55
N ASP A 58 -10.51 7.72 -15.42
CA ASP A 58 -9.12 8.17 -15.32
C ASP A 58 -8.38 7.23 -14.36
N CYS A 59 -7.06 7.12 -14.51
CA CYS A 59 -6.20 6.40 -13.58
C CYS A 59 -4.88 7.15 -13.43
N HIS A 60 -4.57 7.57 -12.21
CA HIS A 60 -3.32 8.26 -11.90
C HIS A 60 -2.51 7.45 -10.88
N ASP A 61 -1.32 7.01 -11.28
CA ASP A 61 -0.37 6.37 -10.36
C ASP A 61 0.44 7.43 -9.61
N ILE A 62 0.10 7.60 -8.33
CA ILE A 62 0.79 8.47 -7.37
C ILE A 62 1.79 7.69 -6.49
N GLY A 63 2.07 6.42 -6.80
CA GLY A 63 3.03 5.58 -6.08
C GLY A 63 4.39 6.24 -5.78
N PRO A 64 5.02 6.98 -6.72
CA PRO A 64 6.29 7.66 -6.45
C PRO A 64 6.23 8.68 -5.29
N ASP A 65 5.09 9.35 -5.11
CA ASP A 65 4.91 10.28 -3.99
C ASP A 65 4.80 9.54 -2.65
N TYR A 66 4.31 8.29 -2.68
CA TYR A 66 4.25 7.45 -1.49
C TYR A 66 5.65 7.00 -1.03
N ALA A 67 6.59 6.78 -1.95
CA ALA A 67 7.97 6.51 -1.58
C ALA A 67 8.60 7.68 -0.81
N ILE A 68 8.35 8.92 -1.26
CA ILE A 68 8.78 10.15 -0.55
C ILE A 68 8.17 10.20 0.86
N THR A 69 6.88 9.88 0.96
CA THR A 69 6.15 9.85 2.23
C THR A 69 6.74 8.82 3.20
N LEU A 70 7.01 7.60 2.73
CA LEU A 70 7.59 6.52 3.53
C LEU A 70 9.02 6.86 3.98
N ARG A 71 9.80 7.52 3.14
CA ARG A 71 11.14 8.03 3.49
C ARG A 71 11.07 9.06 4.61
N ALA A 72 10.12 10.00 4.53
CA ALA A 72 9.91 11.01 5.57
C ALA A 72 9.46 10.37 6.89
N TRP A 73 8.55 9.40 6.85
CA TRP A 73 8.12 8.65 8.03
C TRP A 73 9.25 7.83 8.63
N ARG A 74 10.09 7.18 7.81
CA ARG A 74 11.26 6.45 8.28
C ARG A 74 12.24 7.36 9.01
N ALA A 75 12.55 8.54 8.46
CA ALA A 75 13.43 9.51 9.10
C ALA A 75 12.87 9.97 10.45
N ALA A 76 11.57 10.26 10.53
CA ALA A 76 10.91 10.60 11.78
C ALA A 76 10.93 9.45 12.80
N TRP A 77 10.71 8.21 12.35
CA TRP A 77 10.80 7.01 13.18
C TRP A 77 12.19 6.80 13.78
N GLU A 78 13.23 6.98 12.96
CA GLU A 78 14.63 6.86 13.38
C GLU A 78 14.99 7.92 14.44
N ALA A 79 14.55 9.17 14.24
CA ALA A 79 14.77 10.25 15.21
C ALA A 79 14.06 10.04 16.56
N LYS A 80 13.08 9.14 16.63
CA LYS A 80 12.25 8.90 17.84
C LYS A 80 12.52 7.57 18.53
N GLN A 81 13.60 6.86 18.19
CA GLN A 81 13.91 5.54 18.77
C GLN A 81 13.83 5.54 20.30
N ARG A 82 14.54 6.46 20.97
CA ARG A 82 14.54 6.54 22.43
C ARG A 82 13.13 6.69 23.00
N SER A 83 12.33 7.62 22.44
CA SER A 83 10.96 7.86 22.88
C SER A 83 10.07 6.63 22.69
N VAL A 84 10.23 5.90 21.59
CA VAL A 84 9.49 4.64 21.35
C VAL A 84 9.84 3.58 22.40
N LEU A 85 11.12 3.44 22.76
CA LEU A 85 11.54 2.49 23.81
C LEU A 85 11.05 2.91 25.20
N GLU A 86 11.06 4.21 25.51
CA GLU A 86 10.54 4.76 26.78
C GLU A 86 9.03 4.54 26.95
N LEU A 87 8.27 4.40 25.85
CA LEU A 87 6.86 4.00 25.87
C LEU A 87 6.65 2.50 26.19
N GLY A 88 7.72 1.72 26.38
CA GLY A 88 7.65 0.29 26.69
C GLY A 88 7.64 -0.63 25.48
N TYR A 89 7.79 -0.11 24.25
CA TYR A 89 7.96 -0.95 23.07
C TYR A 89 9.36 -1.57 23.03
N SER A 90 9.46 -2.81 22.56
CA SER A 90 10.73 -3.51 22.44
C SER A 90 11.58 -3.00 21.27
N GLU A 91 12.89 -3.21 21.34
CA GLU A 91 13.78 -2.99 20.18
C GLU A 91 13.36 -3.81 18.95
N ARG A 92 12.81 -5.02 19.16
CA ARG A 92 12.25 -5.84 18.08
C ARG A 92 11.09 -5.13 17.39
N PHE A 93 10.19 -4.51 18.16
CA PHE A 93 9.11 -3.70 17.59
C PHE A 93 9.66 -2.51 16.81
N TRP A 94 10.65 -1.81 17.37
CA TRP A 94 11.29 -0.68 16.70
C TRP A 94 11.93 -1.07 15.37
N ARG A 95 12.71 -2.15 15.34
CA ARG A 95 13.36 -2.69 14.14
C ARG A 95 12.35 -3.17 13.11
N LYS A 96 11.23 -3.77 13.54
CA LYS A 96 10.15 -4.23 12.65
C LYS A 96 9.56 -3.06 11.87
N TYR A 97 9.22 -1.95 12.53
CA TYR A 97 8.66 -0.78 11.84
C TYR A 97 9.70 -0.04 10.99
N ARG A 98 10.95 0.00 11.42
CA ARG A 98 12.05 0.48 10.57
C ARG A 98 12.15 -0.32 9.27
N PHE A 99 12.08 -1.65 9.36
CA PHE A 99 12.08 -2.53 8.20
C PHE A 99 10.85 -2.33 7.33
N TYR A 100 9.65 -2.24 7.92
CA TYR A 100 8.41 -1.94 7.20
C TYR A 100 8.53 -0.67 6.35
N PHE A 101 8.95 0.46 6.93
CA PHE A 101 9.06 1.70 6.17
C PHE A 101 10.06 1.59 5.01
N ALA A 102 11.24 1.01 5.24
CA ALA A 102 12.25 0.85 4.19
C ALA A 102 11.82 -0.13 3.09
N TYR A 103 11.14 -1.23 3.49
CA TYR A 103 10.63 -2.24 2.57
C TYR A 103 9.58 -1.66 1.62
N CYS A 104 8.60 -0.94 2.17
CA CYS A 104 7.56 -0.30 1.37
C CYS A 104 8.12 0.87 0.54
N GLU A 105 9.03 1.68 1.09
CA GLU A 105 9.68 2.77 0.37
C GLU A 105 10.33 2.23 -0.91
N ALA A 106 11.12 1.16 -0.78
CA ALA A 106 11.78 0.51 -1.91
C ALA A 106 10.77 -0.08 -2.92
N ALA A 107 9.67 -0.66 -2.44
CA ALA A 107 8.64 -1.23 -3.30
C ALA A 107 7.96 -0.16 -4.18
N PHE A 108 7.67 1.02 -3.62
CA PHE A 108 7.12 2.14 -4.41
C PHE A 108 8.18 2.80 -5.31
N ASP A 109 9.40 3.05 -4.79
CA ASP A 109 10.51 3.66 -5.58
C ASP A 109 10.83 2.80 -6.82
N ALA A 110 10.79 1.48 -6.68
CA ALA A 110 11.04 0.54 -7.77
C ALA A 110 9.83 0.31 -8.69
N ARG A 111 8.69 0.96 -8.43
CA ARG A 111 7.38 0.66 -9.06
C ARG A 111 7.03 -0.83 -9.01
N TYR A 112 7.44 -1.47 -7.92
CA TYR A 112 7.01 -2.83 -7.65
C TYR A 112 5.52 -2.82 -7.33
N ILE A 113 5.04 -1.90 -6.49
CA ILE A 113 3.62 -1.70 -6.23
C ILE A 113 3.22 -0.27 -6.63
N HIS A 114 1.92 -0.05 -6.80
CA HIS A 114 1.35 1.23 -7.24
C HIS A 114 0.44 1.84 -6.16
N ASP A 115 0.17 3.13 -6.24
CA ASP A 115 -0.94 3.76 -5.51
C ASP A 115 -1.75 4.56 -6.52
N PHE A 116 -2.96 4.09 -6.82
CA PHE A 116 -3.79 4.65 -7.87
C PHE A 116 -4.89 5.54 -7.31
N HIS A 117 -5.19 6.63 -8.03
CA HIS A 117 -6.48 7.32 -7.99
C HIS A 117 -7.27 6.92 -9.24
N ILE A 118 -8.42 6.26 -9.05
CA ILE A 118 -9.33 5.77 -10.12
C ILE A 118 -10.78 6.21 -9.91
#